data_AF-A0A0L6UZ00-F1
#
_entry.id   AF-A0A0L6UZ00-F1
#
_cell.length_a   1.000
_cell.length_b   1.000
_cell.length_c   1.000
_cell.angle_alpha   90.00
_cell.angle_beta   90.00
_cell.angle_gamma   90.00
#
_symmetry.space_group_name_H-M   'P 1'
#
loop_
_entity.id
_entity.type
_entity.pdbx_description
1 polymer ?
#
loop_
_entity_poly.entity_id
_entity_poly.type
_entity_poly.pdbx_seq_one_letter_code
_entity_poly.pdbx_strand_id
1 'polypeptide(L)'
;MASSSRSNDRTSEDSILPISPLLEPSYHNHPSSDNQIREYDYGDREDVLADAEELDSTNLHYPPSSKRSNNKYQNRKPTRTILNAISLGLRKHRTKIRLLIIFLITWPLLCWTGIFLLFSDHPALFPDSLKSSKSTLFVVAHPDDECLFFAPSIVATVKRAKSHGALLVMSSGNHYGQGALRRKELLRSCKELGIREERCDVLDISQIQDDPKSWWPVDRVGKVVNERIEKWMIDSIVTFDDYGVSGHINHRAVSASVTELAISIYQKSLSPESSKAPPKLFIVRSVFVLRKYLGLFDLPLSFIRFVPSIILGPSRQVNSPLKSLKYEAKTEQSTRTSEFERTAVSKHFEKGLLVSGWSGYRTARRAFWSHQSQMVWDRHLYMILSQFITKH
;
A
#
# COMPACT_ATOMS: atom_id res chain seq x y z
N MET A 1 40.90 -47.04 40.26
CA MET A 1 40.09 -48.11 40.90
C MET A 1 38.63 -47.71 40.72
N ALA A 2 37.95 -48.04 39.63
CA ALA A 2 37.44 -49.33 39.13
C ALA A 2 36.11 -49.78 39.79
N SER A 3 35.13 -50.06 38.90
CA SER A 3 33.77 -50.64 39.04
C SER A 3 32.61 -49.69 39.45
N SER A 4 31.57 -49.39 38.65
CA SER A 4 30.60 -50.16 37.80
C SER A 4 29.40 -50.68 38.62
N SER A 5 28.15 -50.22 38.45
CA SER A 5 27.18 -50.59 37.37
C SER A 5 25.84 -49.82 37.57
N ARG A 6 25.26 -49.13 36.56
CA ARG A 6 24.10 -49.51 35.67
C ARG A 6 22.76 -49.81 36.40
N SER A 7 21.54 -49.45 35.96
CA SER A 7 20.94 -48.63 34.87
C SER A 7 19.40 -48.82 34.87
N ASN A 8 18.64 -47.80 34.40
CA ASN A 8 17.29 -47.82 33.79
C ASN A 8 16.07 -48.21 34.69
N ASP A 9 14.83 -47.72 34.52
CA ASP A 9 14.13 -47.19 33.33
C ASP A 9 12.83 -46.42 33.71
N ARG A 10 12.45 -45.46 32.85
CA ARG A 10 11.08 -45.11 32.34
C ARG A 10 9.97 -44.37 33.15
N THR A 11 9.62 -43.17 32.62
CA THR A 11 8.29 -42.64 32.18
C THR A 11 7.14 -42.49 33.19
N SER A 12 6.22 -41.52 33.20
CA SER A 12 5.71 -40.55 32.21
C SER A 12 4.68 -39.59 32.89
N GLU A 13 4.50 -38.41 32.28
CA GLU A 13 3.24 -37.64 32.11
C GLU A 13 2.54 -36.92 33.30
N ASP A 14 2.64 -35.58 33.23
CA ASP A 14 1.55 -34.60 33.11
C ASP A 14 0.21 -34.82 33.83
N SER A 15 -0.15 -33.87 34.71
CA SER A 15 -1.56 -33.53 34.98
C SER A 15 -1.74 -32.06 35.40
N ILE A 16 -2.04 -31.29 34.35
CA ILE A 16 -2.92 -30.11 34.21
C ILE A 16 -3.78 -29.76 35.45
N LEU A 17 -3.76 -28.47 35.83
CA LEU A 17 -4.68 -27.82 36.78
C LEU A 17 -5.98 -27.34 36.08
N PRO A 18 -7.14 -27.35 36.76
CA PRO A 18 -8.44 -27.18 36.12
C PRO A 18 -8.87 -25.72 35.93
N ILE A 19 -9.67 -25.56 34.87
CA ILE A 19 -10.36 -24.36 34.37
C ILE A 19 -11.52 -23.96 35.29
N SER A 20 -11.81 -22.66 35.39
CA SER A 20 -13.05 -22.10 35.95
C SER A 20 -13.57 -20.96 35.06
N PRO A 21 -14.89 -20.67 35.09
CA PRO A 21 -15.67 -20.57 33.86
C PRO A 21 -16.15 -19.15 33.48
N LEU A 22 -16.46 -19.03 32.18
CA LEU A 22 -17.46 -18.19 31.51
C LEU A 22 -18.29 -17.22 32.38
N LEU A 23 -18.17 -15.93 32.06
CA LEU A 23 -19.15 -14.89 32.41
C LEU A 23 -19.67 -14.26 31.11
N GLU A 24 -20.97 -14.45 30.87
CA GLU A 24 -21.78 -13.77 29.85
C GLU A 24 -22.29 -12.40 30.36
N PRO A 25 -22.76 -11.50 29.47
CA PRO A 25 -22.77 -10.06 29.68
C PRO A 25 -24.06 -9.50 30.31
N SER A 26 -23.90 -8.44 31.12
CA SER A 26 -25.02 -7.65 31.68
C SER A 26 -25.46 -6.53 30.74
N TYR A 27 -26.73 -6.54 30.35
CA TYR A 27 -27.43 -5.42 29.73
C TYR A 27 -27.81 -4.36 30.78
N HIS A 28 -27.48 -3.08 30.56
CA HIS A 28 -28.31 -1.94 31.01
C HIS A 28 -28.00 -0.63 30.26
N ASN A 29 -29.06 -0.14 29.60
CA ASN A 29 -29.51 1.21 29.26
C ASN A 29 -28.59 2.45 29.27
N HIS A 30 -28.68 3.19 28.16
CA HIS A 30 -28.29 4.58 27.90
C HIS A 30 -28.72 5.61 28.98
N PRO A 31 -28.03 6.76 28.99
CA PRO A 31 -28.75 7.98 28.64
C PRO A 31 -28.08 8.77 27.51
N SER A 32 -28.95 9.48 26.81
CA SER A 32 -28.74 10.35 25.67
C SER A 32 -27.87 11.56 26.00
N SER A 33 -26.95 11.91 25.11
CA SER A 33 -26.53 13.30 24.93
C SER A 33 -26.17 13.53 23.47
N ASP A 34 -26.99 14.36 22.82
CA ASP A 34 -26.76 14.98 21.52
C ASP A 34 -25.34 15.54 21.41
N ASN A 35 -24.63 15.14 20.36
CA ASN A 35 -23.73 16.02 19.65
C ASN A 35 -23.62 15.54 18.20
N GLN A 36 -24.35 16.22 17.32
CA GLN A 36 -24.21 16.11 15.88
C GLN A 36 -22.77 16.45 15.48
N ILE A 37 -21.99 15.44 15.13
CA ILE A 37 -20.75 15.61 14.37
C ILE A 37 -20.95 14.89 13.03
N ARG A 38 -20.83 15.69 11.96
CA ARG A 38 -21.03 15.30 10.57
C ARG A 38 -20.26 14.02 10.22
N GLU A 39 -21.04 13.01 9.86
CA GLU A 39 -20.60 11.74 9.28
C GLU A 39 -20.09 11.99 7.85
N TYR A 40 -18.79 12.26 7.72
CA TYR A 40 -18.07 12.22 6.45
C TYR A 40 -16.61 11.81 6.71
N ASP A 41 -16.41 10.51 6.98
CA ASP A 41 -15.13 9.86 6.78
C ASP A 41 -15.39 8.39 6.39
N TYR A 42 -15.40 8.13 5.09
CA TYR A 42 -15.47 6.78 4.52
C TYR A 42 -14.27 6.60 3.59
N GLY A 43 -13.28 5.89 4.09
CA GLY A 43 -12.17 5.32 3.34
C GLY A 43 -12.27 3.80 3.38
N ASP A 44 -13.36 3.27 2.84
CA ASP A 44 -13.51 1.91 2.29
C ASP A 44 -14.91 1.86 1.63
N ARG A 45 -14.95 2.12 0.32
CA ARG A 45 -16.13 1.92 -0.52
C ARG A 45 -15.67 1.26 -1.82
N GLU A 46 -15.62 -0.06 -1.82
CA GLU A 46 -15.93 -0.87 -3.01
C GLU A 46 -16.89 -2.02 -2.66
N ASP A 47 -17.80 -1.78 -1.72
CA ASP A 47 -18.94 -2.65 -1.45
C ASP A 47 -20.22 -1.83 -1.64
N VAL A 48 -21.25 -2.46 -2.22
CA VAL A 48 -22.57 -1.90 -2.62
C VAL A 48 -22.63 -1.28 -4.02
N LEU A 49 -22.51 -2.12 -5.05
CA LEU A 49 -23.39 -2.09 -6.23
C LEU A 49 -23.58 -3.52 -6.77
N ALA A 50 -24.22 -4.36 -5.97
CA ALA A 50 -24.94 -5.55 -6.41
C ALA A 50 -26.04 -5.77 -5.37
N ASP A 51 -27.25 -5.29 -5.69
CA ASP A 51 -28.54 -5.82 -5.25
C ASP A 51 -29.62 -4.79 -5.59
N ALA A 52 -30.18 -4.96 -6.78
CA ALA A 52 -31.47 -4.39 -7.15
C ALA A 52 -32.10 -5.31 -8.20
N GLU A 53 -32.50 -6.51 -7.76
CA GLU A 53 -33.57 -7.25 -8.40
C GLU A 53 -34.72 -7.41 -7.41
N GLU A 54 -35.92 -7.39 -7.98
CA GLU A 54 -37.19 -7.84 -7.41
C GLU A 54 -37.99 -6.83 -6.58
N LEU A 55 -38.93 -6.15 -7.25
CA LEU A 55 -40.34 -5.99 -6.87
C LEU A 55 -41.02 -5.12 -7.94
N ASP A 56 -41.77 -5.73 -8.86
CA ASP A 56 -43.24 -5.59 -8.86
C ASP A 56 -43.84 -6.43 -9.99
N SER A 57 -44.72 -7.33 -9.58
CA SER A 57 -45.52 -8.19 -10.43
C SER A 57 -46.97 -7.79 -10.20
N THR A 58 -47.51 -6.93 -11.05
CA THR A 58 -48.96 -6.71 -11.07
C THR A 58 -49.49 -6.57 -12.49
N ASN A 59 -50.31 -7.58 -12.81
CA ASN A 59 -51.30 -7.67 -13.88
C ASN A 59 -51.91 -6.32 -14.29
N LEU A 60 -51.91 -6.03 -15.59
CA LEU A 60 -52.96 -5.20 -16.19
C LEU A 60 -53.40 -5.72 -17.56
N HIS A 61 -54.72 -5.89 -17.62
CA HIS A 61 -55.55 -6.38 -18.72
C HIS A 61 -55.29 -5.74 -20.08
N TYR A 62 -55.30 -6.58 -21.11
CA TYR A 62 -55.65 -6.21 -22.49
C TYR A 62 -57.16 -6.06 -22.63
N PRO A 63 -57.63 -5.08 -23.42
CA PRO A 63 -58.85 -5.23 -24.21
C PRO A 63 -58.54 -5.23 -25.72
N PRO A 64 -59.44 -5.79 -26.55
CA PRO A 64 -59.15 -6.08 -27.94
C PRO A 64 -59.40 -4.90 -28.90
N SER A 65 -58.89 -5.13 -30.11
CA SER A 65 -58.88 -4.28 -31.30
C SER A 65 -60.18 -3.59 -31.70
N SER A 66 -60.06 -2.37 -32.21
CA SER A 66 -60.97 -1.83 -33.24
C SER A 66 -60.20 -1.23 -34.42
N LYS A 67 -60.72 -1.49 -35.61
CA LYS A 67 -60.12 -1.25 -36.93
C LYS A 67 -60.16 0.23 -37.37
N ARG A 68 -59.21 0.52 -38.28
CA ARG A 68 -59.32 1.38 -39.49
C ARG A 68 -59.22 2.91 -39.30
N SER A 69 -58.17 3.48 -39.87
CA SER A 69 -58.27 4.61 -40.81
C SER A 69 -56.95 4.81 -41.55
N ASN A 70 -57.02 4.86 -42.88
CA ASN A 70 -55.96 5.29 -43.78
C ASN A 70 -55.63 6.76 -43.50
N ASN A 71 -54.35 7.10 -43.35
CA ASN A 71 -53.82 8.34 -43.89
C ASN A 71 -52.34 8.19 -44.22
N LYS A 72 -52.07 8.03 -45.52
CA LYS A 72 -50.79 8.38 -46.13
C LYS A 72 -50.64 9.89 -46.02
N TYR A 73 -49.86 10.38 -45.06
CA TYR A 73 -49.12 11.62 -45.23
C TYR A 73 -47.70 11.42 -44.73
N GLN A 74 -46.79 11.62 -45.68
CA GLN A 74 -45.36 11.51 -45.51
C GLN A 74 -44.88 12.52 -44.46
N ASN A 75 -44.33 12.03 -43.34
CA ASN A 75 -43.34 12.81 -42.59
C ASN A 75 -42.49 11.90 -41.69
N ARG A 76 -41.48 11.25 -42.28
CA ARG A 76 -40.46 10.50 -41.52
C ARG A 76 -39.08 10.67 -42.15
N LYS A 77 -38.46 11.85 -42.05
CA LYS A 77 -36.98 12.00 -42.21
C LYS A 77 -36.43 13.23 -41.46
N PRO A 78 -36.15 13.12 -40.15
CA PRO A 78 -34.95 13.80 -39.64
C PRO A 78 -33.99 12.87 -38.86
N THR A 79 -34.50 11.82 -38.20
CA THR A 79 -33.70 10.94 -37.31
C THR A 79 -32.76 9.99 -38.05
N ARG A 80 -33.16 9.44 -39.21
CA ARG A 80 -32.28 8.60 -40.04
C ARG A 80 -31.12 9.39 -40.65
N THR A 81 -31.30 10.67 -40.93
CA THR A 81 -30.27 11.51 -41.56
C THR A 81 -29.18 11.90 -40.56
N ILE A 82 -29.56 12.19 -39.31
CA ILE A 82 -28.61 12.50 -38.23
C ILE A 82 -27.77 11.28 -37.86
N LEU A 83 -28.39 10.10 -37.68
CA LEU A 83 -27.67 8.85 -37.40
C LEU A 83 -26.76 8.45 -38.55
N ASN A 84 -27.20 8.62 -39.81
CA ASN A 84 -26.35 8.35 -40.97
C ASN A 84 -25.20 9.36 -41.10
N ALA A 85 -25.42 10.64 -40.83
CA ALA A 85 -24.38 11.68 -40.82
C ALA A 85 -23.34 11.46 -39.71
N ILE A 86 -23.78 11.06 -38.51
CA ILE A 86 -22.89 10.63 -37.42
C ILE A 86 -22.10 9.38 -37.85
N SER A 87 -22.75 8.39 -38.48
CA SER A 87 -22.07 7.17 -38.96
C SER A 87 -21.04 7.41 -40.08
N LEU A 88 -21.30 8.39 -40.97
CA LEU A 88 -20.36 8.81 -42.03
C LEU A 88 -19.23 9.68 -41.49
N GLY A 89 -19.53 10.59 -40.56
CA GLY A 89 -18.52 11.38 -39.84
C GLY A 89 -17.57 10.47 -39.05
N LEU A 90 -18.11 9.48 -38.33
CA LEU A 90 -17.31 8.45 -37.68
C LEU A 90 -16.49 7.64 -38.69
N ARG A 91 -17.01 7.29 -39.88
CA ARG A 91 -16.21 6.63 -40.94
C ARG A 91 -15.03 7.47 -41.42
N LYS A 92 -15.18 8.78 -41.60
CA LYS A 92 -14.08 9.70 -41.98
C LYS A 92 -13.00 9.81 -40.91
N HIS A 93 -13.39 9.69 -39.63
CA HIS A 93 -12.48 9.75 -38.49
C HIS A 93 -12.05 8.38 -37.95
N ARG A 94 -12.55 7.25 -38.49
CA ARG A 94 -12.22 5.89 -38.02
C ARG A 94 -10.72 5.63 -38.03
N THR A 95 -10.01 6.05 -39.08
CA THR A 95 -8.54 5.90 -39.16
C THR A 95 -7.86 6.76 -38.11
N LYS A 96 -8.27 8.03 -37.93
CA LYS A 96 -7.73 8.92 -36.90
C LYS A 96 -7.99 8.39 -35.47
N ILE A 97 -9.18 7.88 -35.19
CA ILE A 97 -9.55 7.27 -33.91
C ILE A 97 -8.73 5.99 -33.68
N ARG A 98 -8.58 5.13 -34.70
CA ARG A 98 -7.72 3.93 -34.60
C ARG A 98 -6.27 4.30 -34.32
N LEU A 99 -5.72 5.29 -35.02
CA LEU A 99 -4.36 5.77 -34.79
C LEU A 99 -4.22 6.37 -33.38
N LEU A 100 -5.23 7.10 -32.90
CA LEU A 100 -5.25 7.63 -31.53
C LEU A 100 -5.26 6.51 -30.48
N ILE A 101 -6.10 5.47 -30.65
CA ILE A 101 -6.14 4.32 -29.74
C ILE A 101 -4.80 3.58 -29.73
N ILE A 102 -4.23 3.33 -30.91
CA ILE A 102 -2.91 2.70 -31.03
C ILE A 102 -1.87 3.55 -30.29
N PHE A 103 -1.84 4.85 -30.54
CA PHE A 103 -0.92 5.77 -29.87
C PHE A 103 -1.11 5.75 -28.35
N LEU A 104 -2.34 5.82 -27.85
CA LEU A 104 -2.63 5.80 -26.41
C LEU A 104 -2.15 4.50 -25.75
N ILE A 105 -2.12 3.37 -26.45
CA ILE A 105 -1.61 2.11 -25.89
C ILE A 105 -0.09 1.99 -26.05
N THR A 106 0.46 2.32 -27.23
CA THR A 106 1.86 2.09 -27.54
C THR A 106 2.78 3.14 -26.92
N TRP A 107 2.36 4.40 -26.84
CA TRP A 107 3.18 5.48 -26.30
C TRP A 107 3.57 5.25 -24.84
N PRO A 108 2.64 4.98 -23.89
CA PRO A 108 3.03 4.74 -22.49
C PRO A 108 3.92 3.50 -22.35
N LEU A 109 3.69 2.45 -23.16
CA LEU A 109 4.49 1.24 -23.12
C LEU A 109 5.92 1.49 -23.62
N LEU A 110 6.08 2.27 -24.69
CA LEU A 110 7.39 2.68 -25.21
C LEU A 110 8.12 3.57 -24.21
N CYS A 111 7.44 4.56 -23.63
CA CYS A 111 8.03 5.39 -22.57
C CYS A 111 8.43 4.56 -21.36
N TRP A 112 7.57 3.66 -20.89
CA TRP A 112 7.88 2.79 -19.75
C TRP A 112 9.09 1.90 -20.05
N THR A 113 9.14 1.28 -21.23
CA THR A 113 10.27 0.43 -21.65
C THR A 113 11.55 1.25 -21.74
N GLY A 114 11.51 2.42 -22.38
CA GLY A 114 12.67 3.30 -22.53
C GLY A 114 13.17 3.84 -21.19
N ILE A 115 12.26 4.34 -20.33
CA ILE A 115 12.60 4.84 -18.99
C ILE A 115 13.22 3.71 -18.15
N PHE A 116 12.64 2.52 -18.17
CA PHE A 116 13.17 1.39 -17.42
C PHE A 116 14.56 0.98 -17.91
N LEU A 117 14.74 0.77 -19.22
CA LEU A 117 16.01 0.28 -19.76
C LEU A 117 17.15 1.31 -19.67
N LEU A 118 16.84 2.60 -19.78
CA LEU A 118 17.85 3.66 -19.84
C LEU A 118 18.12 4.32 -18.49
N PHE A 119 17.12 4.41 -17.60
CA PHE A 119 17.20 5.26 -16.40
C PHE A 119 16.90 4.54 -15.08
N SER A 120 16.44 3.28 -15.06
CA SER A 120 16.00 2.62 -13.81
C SER A 120 17.10 2.49 -12.73
N ASP A 121 18.36 2.48 -13.13
CA ASP A 121 19.53 2.42 -12.24
C ASP A 121 20.29 3.75 -12.15
N HIS A 122 19.80 4.80 -12.81
CA HIS A 122 20.40 6.13 -12.78
C HIS A 122 20.25 6.73 -11.38
N PRO A 123 21.30 7.37 -10.80
CA PRO A 123 21.27 7.93 -9.43
C PRO A 123 20.10 8.90 -9.16
N ALA A 124 19.66 9.63 -10.18
CA ALA A 124 18.51 10.53 -10.06
C ALA A 124 17.17 9.81 -9.86
N LEU A 125 17.02 8.57 -10.33
CA LEU A 125 15.80 7.78 -10.20
C LEU A 125 15.92 6.75 -9.07
N PHE A 126 17.09 6.13 -8.93
CA PHE A 126 17.38 5.22 -7.83
C PHE A 126 18.38 5.89 -6.88
N PRO A 127 17.90 6.50 -5.78
CA PRO A 127 18.72 7.16 -4.77
C PRO A 127 19.95 6.33 -4.40
N ASP A 128 21.15 6.89 -4.52
CA ASP A 128 22.40 6.17 -4.26
C ASP A 128 22.46 5.69 -2.81
N SER A 129 21.89 6.49 -1.91
CA SER A 129 21.75 6.20 -0.49
C SER A 129 20.93 4.94 -0.21
N LEU A 130 19.86 4.71 -0.98
CA LEU A 130 19.04 3.50 -0.90
C LEU A 130 19.63 2.35 -1.70
N LYS A 131 20.23 2.63 -2.88
CA LYS A 131 20.87 1.64 -3.74
C LYS A 131 22.10 1.00 -3.10
N SER A 132 22.83 1.75 -2.28
CA SER A 132 24.01 1.28 -1.55
C SER A 132 23.69 0.73 -0.15
N SER A 133 22.42 0.74 0.26
CA SER A 133 21.97 0.14 1.52
C SER A 133 22.32 -1.34 1.55
N LYS A 134 22.96 -1.79 2.62
CA LYS A 134 23.28 -3.21 2.82
C LYS A 134 22.11 -3.97 3.42
N SER A 135 21.23 -3.27 4.13
CA SER A 135 20.19 -3.85 4.97
C SER A 135 19.00 -2.90 5.06
N THR A 136 17.98 -3.15 4.23
CA THR A 136 16.81 -2.29 4.11
C THR A 136 15.60 -2.91 4.81
N LEU A 137 14.98 -2.16 5.72
CA LEU A 137 13.74 -2.53 6.40
C LEU A 137 12.53 -1.87 5.74
N PHE A 138 11.53 -2.67 5.42
CA PHE A 138 10.20 -2.22 5.02
C PHE A 138 9.28 -2.34 6.23
N VAL A 139 8.66 -1.24 6.64
CA VAL A 139 7.70 -1.22 7.74
C VAL A 139 6.32 -0.94 7.15
N VAL A 140 5.40 -1.88 7.30
CA VAL A 140 4.03 -1.78 6.76
C VAL A 140 3.01 -2.13 7.82
N ALA A 141 1.74 -1.80 7.60
CA ALA A 141 0.71 -1.97 8.62
C ALA A 141 0.12 -3.38 8.58
N HIS A 142 -0.24 -3.86 7.39
CA HIS A 142 -1.03 -5.07 7.19
C HIS A 142 -0.41 -6.02 6.16
N PRO A 143 -0.78 -7.31 6.18
CA PRO A 143 -0.42 -8.22 5.11
C PRO A 143 -1.12 -7.82 3.80
N ASP A 144 -0.36 -7.69 2.71
CA ASP A 144 -0.72 -7.21 1.36
C ASP A 144 -0.12 -5.84 0.99
N ASP A 145 0.07 -4.95 1.97
CA ASP A 145 0.71 -3.65 1.79
C ASP A 145 2.04 -3.76 1.03
N GLU A 146 2.83 -4.79 1.36
CA GLU A 146 4.18 -4.97 0.81
C GLU A 146 4.17 -5.16 -0.71
N CYS A 147 3.09 -5.74 -1.25
CA CYS A 147 2.96 -6.03 -2.67
C CYS A 147 2.01 -5.07 -3.39
N LEU A 148 1.05 -4.46 -2.69
CA LEU A 148 0.19 -3.42 -3.24
C LEU A 148 0.90 -2.06 -3.36
N PHE A 149 1.68 -1.68 -2.35
CA PHE A 149 2.24 -0.32 -2.26
C PHE A 149 3.77 -0.30 -2.37
N PHE A 150 4.46 -1.34 -1.90
CA PHE A 150 5.93 -1.31 -1.78
C PHE A 150 6.67 -2.20 -2.80
N ALA A 151 5.97 -2.94 -3.66
CA ALA A 151 6.64 -3.92 -4.54
C ALA A 151 7.77 -3.34 -5.40
N PRO A 152 7.64 -2.16 -6.05
CA PRO A 152 8.74 -1.60 -6.83
C PRO A 152 9.95 -1.25 -5.97
N SER A 153 9.74 -0.76 -4.74
CA SER A 153 10.80 -0.45 -3.78
C SER A 153 11.51 -1.70 -3.29
N ILE A 154 10.76 -2.74 -2.93
CA ILE A 154 11.31 -4.02 -2.47
C ILE A 154 12.08 -4.69 -3.61
N VAL A 155 11.51 -4.76 -4.81
CA VAL A 155 12.19 -5.36 -5.97
C VAL A 155 13.45 -4.57 -6.34
N ALA A 156 13.40 -3.23 -6.33
CA ALA A 156 14.55 -2.39 -6.61
C ALA A 156 15.69 -2.65 -5.62
N THR A 157 15.40 -2.63 -4.33
CA THR A 157 16.42 -2.76 -3.28
C THR A 157 16.92 -4.19 -3.14
N VAL A 158 16.02 -5.17 -3.05
CA VAL A 158 16.37 -6.57 -2.76
C VAL A 158 16.85 -7.28 -4.02
N LYS A 159 16.13 -7.17 -5.14
CA LYS A 159 16.46 -7.93 -6.35
C LYS A 159 17.47 -7.24 -7.25
N ARG A 160 17.38 -5.91 -7.45
CA ARG A 160 18.32 -5.16 -8.30
C ARG A 160 19.58 -4.74 -7.54
N ALA A 161 19.43 -4.04 -6.41
CA ALA A 161 20.55 -3.53 -5.62
C ALA A 161 21.17 -4.56 -4.65
N LYS A 162 20.55 -5.74 -4.49
CA LYS A 162 21.05 -6.85 -3.64
C LYS A 162 21.20 -6.50 -2.16
N SER A 163 20.40 -5.54 -1.67
CA SER A 163 20.28 -5.27 -0.24
C SER A 163 19.65 -6.47 0.49
N HIS A 164 20.04 -6.70 1.75
CA HIS A 164 19.34 -7.63 2.63
C HIS A 164 18.00 -7.05 3.05
N GLY A 165 16.95 -7.34 2.27
CA GLY A 165 15.59 -6.95 2.61
C GLY A 165 15.12 -7.54 3.94
N ALA A 166 14.38 -6.74 4.70
CA ALA A 166 13.58 -7.18 5.83
C ALA A 166 12.18 -6.56 5.72
N LEU A 167 11.15 -7.32 6.08
CA LEU A 167 9.77 -6.84 6.16
C LEU A 167 9.28 -6.99 7.59
N LEU A 168 8.71 -5.93 8.13
CA LEU A 168 8.03 -5.93 9.41
C LEU A 168 6.62 -5.41 9.22
N VAL A 169 5.64 -6.27 9.48
CA VAL A 169 4.20 -5.98 9.38
C VAL A 169 3.63 -5.81 10.77
N MET A 170 3.03 -4.65 11.04
CA MET A 170 2.62 -4.26 12.40
C MET A 170 1.45 -5.06 12.97
N SER A 171 0.59 -5.60 12.12
CA SER A 171 -0.58 -6.38 12.53
C SER A 171 -0.78 -7.55 11.58
N SER A 172 -1.33 -8.66 12.07
CA SER A 172 -1.68 -9.82 11.26
C SER A 172 -2.91 -9.58 10.36
N GLY A 173 -3.53 -8.39 10.44
CA GLY A 173 -4.72 -8.06 9.65
C GLY A 173 -5.95 -8.86 10.12
N ASN A 174 -6.06 -9.09 11.43
CA ASN A 174 -7.04 -9.99 12.03
C ASN A 174 -8.43 -9.35 12.26
N HIS A 175 -8.72 -8.19 11.66
CA HIS A 175 -10.01 -7.50 11.83
C HIS A 175 -11.22 -8.41 11.53
N TYR A 176 -11.09 -9.28 10.52
CA TYR A 176 -12.11 -10.26 10.13
C TYR A 176 -11.83 -11.70 10.63
N GLY A 177 -10.94 -11.88 11.63
CA GLY A 177 -10.62 -13.20 12.19
C GLY A 177 -9.71 -14.08 11.32
N GLN A 178 -9.03 -13.52 10.31
CA GLN A 178 -8.20 -14.27 9.35
C GLN A 178 -6.69 -14.11 9.55
N GLY A 179 -6.23 -13.55 10.67
CA GLY A 179 -4.83 -13.18 10.88
C GLY A 179 -3.85 -14.35 10.77
N ALA A 180 -4.22 -15.54 11.26
CA ALA A 180 -3.41 -16.74 11.14
C ALA A 180 -3.21 -17.21 9.68
N LEU A 181 -4.25 -17.06 8.84
CA LEU A 181 -4.16 -17.35 7.41
C LEU A 181 -3.30 -16.29 6.72
N ARG A 182 -3.60 -15.00 6.93
CA ARG A 182 -2.87 -13.88 6.32
C ARG A 182 -1.38 -13.87 6.68
N ARG A 183 -1.00 -14.31 7.89
CA ARG A 183 0.41 -14.56 8.25
C ARG A 183 1.07 -15.58 7.32
N LYS A 184 0.43 -16.71 7.03
CA LYS A 184 0.98 -17.73 6.12
C LYS A 184 1.07 -17.22 4.66
N GLU A 185 0.10 -16.42 4.24
CA GLU A 185 0.08 -15.78 2.92
C GLU A 185 1.23 -14.79 2.76
N LEU A 186 1.44 -13.94 3.77
CA LEU A 186 2.52 -12.98 3.82
C LEU A 186 3.90 -13.62 3.73
N LEU A 187 4.16 -14.71 4.46
CA LEU A 187 5.47 -15.39 4.38
C LEU A 187 5.76 -15.90 2.96
N ARG A 188 4.73 -16.37 2.23
CA ARG A 188 4.86 -16.73 0.82
C ARG A 188 5.10 -15.50 -0.06
N SER A 189 4.40 -14.39 0.20
CA SER A 189 4.64 -13.10 -0.50
C SER A 189 6.08 -12.60 -0.30
N CYS A 190 6.60 -12.62 0.94
CA CYS A 190 7.99 -12.29 1.26
C CYS A 190 8.99 -13.09 0.41
N LYS A 191 8.78 -14.40 0.30
CA LYS A 191 9.61 -15.29 -0.52
C LYS A 191 9.58 -14.88 -2.00
N GLU A 192 8.41 -14.56 -2.55
CA GLU A 192 8.26 -14.07 -3.93
C GLU A 192 9.01 -12.75 -4.16
N LEU A 193 8.97 -11.85 -3.18
CA LEU A 193 9.68 -10.57 -3.18
C LEU A 193 11.20 -10.72 -3.00
N GLY A 194 11.68 -11.90 -2.60
CA GLY A 194 13.10 -12.17 -2.35
C GLY A 194 13.56 -11.86 -0.93
N ILE A 195 12.62 -11.64 0.00
CA ILE A 195 12.89 -11.44 1.42
C ILE A 195 12.93 -12.81 2.09
N ARG A 196 13.99 -13.07 2.85
CA ARG A 196 14.17 -14.34 3.57
C ARG A 196 13.21 -14.41 4.76
N GLU A 197 12.72 -15.60 5.07
CA GLU A 197 11.69 -15.81 6.08
C GLU A 197 12.12 -15.30 7.47
N GLU A 198 13.39 -15.46 7.84
CA GLU A 198 13.93 -14.99 9.12
C GLU A 198 14.02 -13.46 9.25
N ARG A 199 13.80 -12.75 8.14
CA ARG A 199 13.71 -11.28 8.05
C ARG A 199 12.32 -10.82 7.60
N CYS A 200 11.31 -11.68 7.67
CA CYS A 200 9.92 -11.36 7.40
C CYS A 200 9.11 -11.65 8.67
N ASP A 201 8.71 -10.60 9.39
CA ASP A 201 8.00 -10.73 10.66
C ASP A 201 6.64 -10.02 10.61
N VAL A 202 5.63 -10.65 11.21
CA VAL A 202 4.28 -10.10 11.32
C VAL A 202 3.82 -10.24 12.75
N LEU A 203 3.45 -9.10 13.32
CA LEU A 203 3.13 -9.00 14.72
C LEU A 203 1.65 -9.32 14.95
N ASP A 204 1.38 -9.78 16.18
CA ASP A 204 0.04 -9.94 16.69
C ASP A 204 0.05 -9.46 18.15
N ILE A 205 -0.02 -8.13 18.30
CA ILE A 205 0.10 -7.45 19.59
C ILE A 205 -1.26 -6.83 19.90
N SER A 206 -1.79 -7.05 21.11
CA SER A 206 -3.12 -6.58 21.52
C SER A 206 -3.33 -5.07 21.35
N GLN A 207 -2.28 -4.25 21.50
CA GLN A 207 -2.35 -2.79 21.36
C GLN A 207 -2.21 -2.28 19.92
N ILE A 208 -1.88 -3.15 18.96
CA ILE A 208 -1.60 -2.82 17.55
C ILE A 208 -2.42 -3.80 16.69
N GLN A 209 -3.71 -3.95 17.02
CA GLN A 209 -4.62 -4.77 16.24
C GLN A 209 -5.13 -3.98 15.03
N ASP A 210 -5.46 -4.72 13.97
CA ASP A 210 -6.06 -4.11 12.79
C ASP A 210 -7.45 -3.57 13.10
N ASP A 211 -7.55 -2.24 13.17
CA ASP A 211 -8.79 -1.50 13.36
C ASP A 211 -8.73 -0.22 12.50
N PRO A 212 -9.68 0.00 11.58
CA PRO A 212 -9.71 1.20 10.74
C PRO A 212 -10.07 2.49 11.49
N LYS A 213 -10.50 2.40 12.75
CA LYS A 213 -10.94 3.53 13.59
C LYS A 213 -9.97 3.84 14.73
N SER A 214 -9.06 2.93 15.06
CA SER A 214 -8.15 3.09 16.19
C SER A 214 -6.78 3.60 15.75
N TRP A 215 -6.30 4.68 16.36
CA TRP A 215 -4.91 5.13 16.20
C TRP A 215 -3.96 4.24 17.03
N TRP A 216 -2.90 3.72 16.42
CA TRP A 216 -1.92 2.91 17.15
C TRP A 216 -0.97 3.75 18.01
N PRO A 217 -0.56 3.26 19.21
CA PRO A 217 0.38 3.97 20.07
C PRO A 217 1.76 4.10 19.41
N VAL A 218 2.19 5.35 19.22
CA VAL A 218 3.39 5.71 18.46
C VAL A 218 4.66 5.17 19.11
N ASP A 219 4.74 5.28 20.44
CA ASP A 219 5.83 4.76 21.26
C ASP A 219 5.98 3.24 21.14
N ARG A 220 4.86 2.51 21.10
CA ARG A 220 4.84 1.05 21.02
C ARG A 220 5.32 0.58 19.65
N VAL A 221 4.81 1.17 18.58
CA VAL A 221 5.24 0.89 17.20
C VAL A 221 6.74 1.21 17.06
N GLY A 222 7.16 2.41 17.50
CA GLY A 222 8.56 2.85 17.46
C GLY A 222 9.50 1.90 18.19
N LYS A 223 9.13 1.44 19.40
CA LYS A 223 9.92 0.46 20.16
C LYS A 223 10.10 -0.85 19.39
N VAL A 224 9.02 -1.40 18.83
CA VAL A 224 9.09 -2.67 18.09
C VAL A 224 9.93 -2.54 16.83
N VAL A 225 9.79 -1.42 16.10
CA VAL A 225 10.63 -1.14 14.93
C VAL A 225 12.10 -1.02 15.34
N ASN A 226 12.42 -0.34 16.46
CA ASN A 226 13.80 -0.21 16.94
C ASN A 226 14.44 -1.57 17.28
N GLU A 227 13.71 -2.47 17.92
CA GLU A 227 14.16 -3.84 18.19
C GLU A 227 14.56 -4.57 16.88
N ARG A 228 13.81 -4.37 15.79
CA ARG A 228 14.13 -4.97 14.47
C ARG A 228 15.29 -4.26 13.77
N ILE A 229 15.42 -2.94 13.93
CA ILE A 229 16.57 -2.17 13.42
C ILE A 229 17.88 -2.73 13.99
N GLU A 230 17.91 -2.99 15.30
CA GLU A 230 19.06 -3.56 15.99
C GLU A 230 19.29 -5.01 15.57
N LYS A 231 18.26 -5.86 15.66
CA LYS A 231 18.33 -7.30 15.33
C LYS A 231 18.84 -7.56 13.91
N TRP A 232 18.38 -6.79 12.94
CA TRP A 232 18.67 -7.02 11.52
C TRP A 232 19.74 -6.08 10.95
N MET A 233 20.38 -5.28 11.80
CA MET A 233 21.44 -4.34 11.45
C MET A 233 21.01 -3.44 10.28
N ILE A 234 19.86 -2.81 10.42
CA ILE A 234 19.23 -2.00 9.38
C ILE A 234 20.00 -0.68 9.19
N ASP A 235 20.24 -0.29 7.95
CA ASP A 235 20.86 0.99 7.57
C ASP A 235 19.94 1.88 6.73
N SER A 236 18.80 1.37 6.24
CA SER A 236 17.76 2.13 5.57
C SER A 236 16.37 1.60 5.91
N ILE A 237 15.40 2.50 6.09
CA ILE A 237 14.01 2.18 6.40
C ILE A 237 13.13 2.79 5.31
N VAL A 238 12.18 2.01 4.81
CA VAL A 238 11.15 2.44 3.85
C VAL A 238 9.78 2.21 4.49
N THR A 239 8.95 3.26 4.53
CA THR A 239 7.61 3.21 5.13
C THR A 239 6.65 4.17 4.41
N PHE A 240 5.42 4.30 4.88
CA PHE A 240 4.43 5.23 4.35
C PHE A 240 4.82 6.70 4.53
N ASP A 241 4.24 7.60 3.72
CA ASP A 241 4.19 9.01 4.06
C ASP A 241 3.04 9.34 5.02
N ASP A 242 2.90 10.61 5.39
CA ASP A 242 1.90 11.10 6.35
C ASP A 242 0.45 10.83 5.97
N TYR A 243 0.17 10.61 4.68
CA TYR A 243 -1.18 10.30 4.23
C TYR A 243 -1.45 8.78 4.23
N GLY A 244 -0.43 7.92 4.16
CA GLY A 244 -0.64 6.47 4.26
C GLY A 244 -1.24 5.83 3.02
N VAL A 245 -0.98 6.37 1.82
CA VAL A 245 -1.42 5.90 0.48
C VAL A 245 -2.92 5.99 0.22
N SER A 246 -3.76 5.47 1.11
CA SER A 246 -5.23 5.50 1.07
C SER A 246 -5.84 6.38 2.15
N GLY A 247 -5.07 6.85 3.14
CA GLY A 247 -5.60 7.54 4.31
C GLY A 247 -5.83 6.65 5.53
N HIS A 248 -5.58 5.33 5.41
CA HIS A 248 -5.84 4.38 6.49
C HIS A 248 -5.11 4.78 7.78
N ILE A 249 -5.83 4.77 8.90
CA ILE A 249 -5.33 5.28 10.19
C ILE A 249 -4.07 4.54 10.66
N ASN A 250 -4.02 3.21 10.50
CA ASN A 250 -2.85 2.39 10.82
C ASN A 250 -1.63 2.73 9.97
N HIS A 251 -1.78 3.06 8.68
CA HIS A 251 -0.66 3.46 7.82
C HIS A 251 -0.07 4.78 8.29
N ARG A 252 -0.95 5.73 8.65
CA ARG A 252 -0.57 7.04 9.20
C ARG A 252 0.13 6.87 10.55
N ALA A 253 -0.35 5.97 11.40
CA ALA A 253 0.28 5.67 12.70
C ALA A 253 1.69 5.07 12.51
N VAL A 254 1.85 4.16 11.54
CA VAL A 254 3.17 3.62 11.16
C VAL A 254 4.10 4.74 10.68
N SER A 255 3.63 5.62 9.79
CA SER A 255 4.42 6.76 9.30
C SER A 255 4.89 7.67 10.44
N ALA A 256 3.96 8.06 11.34
CA ALA A 256 4.26 8.90 12.50
C ALA A 256 5.33 8.26 13.40
N SER A 257 5.14 6.99 13.77
CA SER A 257 6.02 6.24 14.65
C SER A 257 7.43 6.05 14.09
N VAL A 258 7.54 5.71 12.81
CA VAL A 258 8.84 5.50 12.17
C VAL A 258 9.57 6.82 11.96
N THR A 259 8.84 7.91 11.66
CA THR A 259 9.42 9.25 11.53
C THR A 259 9.97 9.74 12.86
N GLU A 260 9.20 9.59 13.95
CA GLU A 260 9.68 9.90 15.29
C GLU A 260 10.92 9.09 15.65
N LEU A 261 10.86 7.77 15.44
CA LEU A 261 11.97 6.89 15.75
C LEU A 261 13.23 7.35 15.00
N ALA A 262 13.12 7.69 13.71
CA ALA A 262 14.23 8.20 12.92
C ALA A 262 14.79 9.53 13.48
N ILE A 263 13.93 10.46 13.92
CA ILE A 263 14.35 11.70 14.60
C ILE A 263 15.12 11.36 15.88
N SER A 264 14.58 10.46 16.72
CA SER A 264 15.18 10.10 17.99
C SER A 264 16.54 9.42 17.83
N ILE A 265 16.68 8.51 16.86
CA ILE A 265 17.95 7.83 16.55
C ILE A 265 18.95 8.84 15.97
N TYR A 266 18.51 9.73 15.08
CA TYR A 266 19.36 10.77 14.51
C TYR A 266 19.88 11.71 15.61
N GLN A 267 19.02 12.20 16.49
CA GLN A 267 19.41 13.08 17.61
C GLN A 267 20.41 12.40 18.55
N LYS A 268 20.19 11.13 18.92
CA LYS A 268 21.14 10.33 19.70
C LYS A 268 22.48 10.17 18.98
N SER A 269 22.48 10.07 17.66
CA SER A 269 23.71 9.94 16.87
C SER A 269 24.58 11.19 16.84
N LEU A 270 24.05 12.35 17.23
CA LEU A 270 24.80 13.60 17.36
C LEU A 270 25.60 13.67 18.68
N SER A 271 25.31 12.80 19.64
CA SER A 271 26.04 12.75 20.91
C SER A 271 27.46 12.18 20.71
N PRO A 272 28.49 12.71 21.39
CA PRO A 272 29.89 12.30 21.21
C PRO A 272 30.16 10.80 21.44
N GLU A 273 29.28 10.13 22.18
CA GLU A 273 29.38 8.71 22.55
C GLU A 273 28.82 7.76 21.47
N SER A 274 28.13 8.28 20.45
CA SER A 274 27.50 7.44 19.42
C SER A 274 28.48 7.06 18.31
N SER A 275 28.79 5.77 18.22
CA SER A 275 29.64 5.21 17.15
C SER A 275 28.87 4.72 15.91
N LYS A 276 27.54 4.60 15.99
CA LYS A 276 26.70 4.02 14.92
C LYS A 276 26.00 5.10 14.11
N ALA A 277 26.14 5.03 12.78
CA ALA A 277 25.41 5.90 11.88
C ALA A 277 23.89 5.59 11.94
N PRO A 278 23.03 6.62 11.98
CA PRO A 278 21.58 6.43 12.01
C PRO A 278 21.08 5.87 10.67
N PRO A 279 20.05 5.01 10.67
CA PRO A 279 19.46 4.51 9.43
C PRO A 279 18.81 5.65 8.65
N LYS A 280 18.84 5.54 7.33
CA LYS A 280 18.24 6.50 6.40
C LYS A 280 16.75 6.23 6.22
N LEU A 281 15.91 7.25 6.36
CA LEU A 281 14.46 7.13 6.19
C LEU A 281 14.04 7.49 4.76
N PHE A 282 13.23 6.63 4.14
CA PHE A 282 12.54 6.84 2.89
C PHE A 282 11.04 6.62 3.09
N ILE A 283 10.24 7.43 2.39
CA ILE A 283 8.78 7.35 2.49
C ILE A 283 8.15 7.16 1.12
N VAL A 284 7.09 6.35 1.08
CA VAL A 284 6.23 6.15 -0.09
C VAL A 284 5.36 7.37 -0.28
N ARG A 285 5.49 8.05 -1.42
CA ARG A 285 4.67 9.22 -1.69
C ARG A 285 3.26 8.83 -2.12
N SER A 286 2.28 9.25 -1.32
CA SER A 286 0.87 9.22 -1.66
C SER A 286 0.54 10.13 -2.84
N VAL A 287 -0.42 9.70 -3.66
CA VAL A 287 -0.93 10.48 -4.78
C VAL A 287 -2.44 10.55 -4.74
N PHE A 288 -3.00 11.56 -5.42
CA PHE A 288 -4.42 11.67 -5.64
C PHE A 288 -5.00 10.42 -6.33
N VAL A 289 -6.23 10.04 -5.99
CA VAL A 289 -6.86 8.78 -6.42
C VAL A 289 -6.87 8.62 -7.94
N LEU A 290 -7.22 9.65 -8.72
CA LEU A 290 -7.18 9.52 -10.18
C LEU A 290 -5.77 9.19 -10.69
N ARG A 291 -4.75 9.87 -10.13
CA ARG A 291 -3.35 9.64 -10.48
C ARG A 291 -2.90 8.22 -10.09
N LYS A 292 -3.41 7.68 -8.98
CA LYS A 292 -3.15 6.31 -8.52
C LYS A 292 -3.46 5.28 -9.61
N TYR A 293 -4.57 5.47 -10.33
CA TYR A 293 -5.09 4.53 -11.33
C TYR A 293 -4.80 4.90 -12.79
N LEU A 294 -3.92 5.87 -13.06
CA LEU A 294 -3.48 6.19 -14.43
C LEU A 294 -2.55 5.10 -15.03
N GLY A 295 -2.11 4.12 -14.24
CA GLY A 295 -1.24 3.04 -14.66
C GLY A 295 0.02 3.53 -15.35
N LEU A 296 0.34 2.95 -16.51
CA LEU A 296 1.54 3.29 -17.28
C LEU A 296 1.56 4.75 -17.78
N PHE A 297 0.41 5.42 -17.87
CA PHE A 297 0.37 6.83 -18.30
C PHE A 297 0.97 7.78 -17.27
N ASP A 298 1.02 7.42 -15.99
CA ASP A 298 1.61 8.30 -14.96
C ASP A 298 3.14 8.30 -14.98
N LEU A 299 3.77 7.25 -15.53
CA LEU A 299 5.23 7.14 -15.50
C LEU A 299 5.93 8.26 -16.28
N PRO A 300 5.56 8.61 -17.53
CA PRO A 300 6.16 9.75 -18.24
C PRO A 300 5.99 11.06 -17.48
N LEU A 301 4.81 11.30 -16.90
CA LEU A 301 4.50 12.52 -16.14
C LEU A 301 5.35 12.60 -14.85
N SER A 302 5.55 11.46 -14.19
CA SER A 302 6.44 11.36 -13.02
C SER A 302 7.89 11.60 -13.41
N PHE A 303 8.34 10.98 -14.50
CA PHE A 303 9.71 11.02 -14.98
C PHE A 303 10.17 12.45 -15.32
N ILE A 304 9.28 13.27 -15.91
CA ILE A 304 9.59 14.69 -16.21
C ILE A 304 10.09 15.44 -14.97
N ARG A 305 9.59 15.11 -13.77
CA ARG A 305 10.01 15.75 -12.50
C ARG A 305 11.44 15.42 -12.10
N PHE A 306 12.03 14.37 -12.67
CA PHE A 306 13.40 13.91 -12.42
C PHE A 306 14.39 14.33 -13.51
N VAL A 307 13.91 14.86 -14.65
CA VAL A 307 14.78 15.37 -15.73
C VAL A 307 15.79 16.40 -15.22
N PRO A 308 15.43 17.39 -14.37
CA PRO A 308 16.42 18.31 -13.81
C PRO A 308 17.51 17.59 -13.01
N SER A 309 17.16 16.57 -12.21
CA SER A 309 18.14 15.79 -11.44
C SER A 309 18.99 14.86 -12.29
N ILE A 310 18.51 14.45 -13.46
CA ILE A 310 19.31 13.70 -14.44
C ILE A 310 20.39 14.62 -15.04
N ILE A 311 20.03 15.86 -15.39
CA ILE A 311 20.93 16.81 -16.07
C ILE A 311 21.88 17.49 -15.08
N LEU A 312 21.35 17.98 -13.95
CA LEU A 312 22.08 18.79 -12.97
C LEU A 312 22.71 17.97 -11.84
N GLY A 313 22.41 16.67 -11.79
CA GLY A 313 22.88 15.75 -10.75
C GLY A 313 21.81 15.39 -9.70
N PRO A 314 21.94 14.19 -9.08
CA PRO A 314 20.95 13.69 -8.12
C PRO A 314 20.91 14.55 -6.85
N SER A 315 19.74 14.60 -6.23
CA SER A 315 19.63 15.11 -4.86
C SER A 315 20.40 14.18 -3.91
N ARG A 316 21.03 14.73 -2.86
CA ARG A 316 21.66 13.92 -1.82
C ARG A 316 20.77 13.87 -0.60
N GLN A 317 20.73 12.73 0.08
CA GLN A 317 20.04 12.65 1.36
C GLN A 317 20.79 13.46 2.42
N VAL A 318 20.07 14.38 3.05
CA VAL A 318 20.57 15.18 4.17
C VAL A 318 19.60 14.98 5.34
N ASN A 319 20.10 14.39 6.43
CA ASN A 319 19.31 14.14 7.65
C ASN A 319 19.27 15.36 8.59
N SER A 320 19.98 16.45 8.28
CA SER A 320 19.97 17.68 9.09
C SER A 320 18.58 18.27 9.37
N PRO A 321 17.55 18.15 8.49
CA PRO A 321 16.19 18.60 8.79
C PRO A 321 15.55 17.85 9.97
N LEU A 322 15.99 16.63 10.29
CA LEU A 322 15.52 15.89 11.47
C LEU A 322 15.95 16.54 12.79
N LYS A 323 16.97 17.43 12.76
CA LYS A 323 17.46 18.11 13.97
C LYS A 323 16.47 19.14 14.51
N SER A 324 15.73 19.81 13.62
CA SER A 324 14.90 20.96 13.99
C SER A 324 13.51 20.61 14.50
N LEU A 325 13.09 19.34 14.42
CA LEU A 325 11.78 18.94 14.90
C LEU A 325 11.83 18.47 16.35
N LYS A 326 10.91 19.01 17.14
CA LYS A 326 10.53 18.48 18.45
C LYS A 326 9.27 17.66 18.23
N TYR A 327 9.29 16.42 18.68
CA TYR A 327 8.23 15.45 18.52
C TYR A 327 7.90 14.89 19.91
N GLU A 328 6.62 14.76 20.26
CA GLU A 328 6.19 14.26 21.58
C GLU A 328 5.42 12.93 21.43
N ALA A 329 6.17 11.82 21.47
CA ALA A 329 5.69 10.43 21.33
C ALA A 329 4.38 10.10 22.03
N LYS A 330 4.26 10.58 23.28
CA LYS A 330 3.27 10.10 24.25
C LYS A 330 1.87 10.65 23.99
N THR A 331 1.75 11.72 23.21
CA THR A 331 0.50 12.45 23.00
C THR A 331 0.11 12.53 21.53
N GLU A 332 0.93 12.04 20.60
CA GLU A 332 0.69 12.28 19.18
C GLU A 332 -0.35 11.33 18.60
N GLN A 333 -1.59 11.79 18.60
CA GLN A 333 -2.58 11.42 17.58
C GLN A 333 -2.30 12.22 16.31
N SER A 334 -2.66 11.69 15.13
CA SER A 334 -2.48 12.46 13.88
C SER A 334 -3.36 13.70 13.87
N THR A 335 -2.75 14.85 14.13
CA THR A 335 -3.36 16.16 13.92
C THR A 335 -2.87 16.74 12.60
N ARG A 336 -3.66 17.65 12.02
CA ARG A 336 -3.28 18.38 10.79
C ARG A 336 -1.94 19.12 10.94
N THR A 337 -1.65 19.60 12.15
CA THR A 337 -0.37 20.27 12.46
C THR A 337 0.79 19.28 12.42
N SER A 338 0.65 18.14 13.10
CA SER A 338 1.69 17.10 13.11
C SER A 338 2.00 16.57 11.69
N GLU A 339 0.98 16.41 10.84
CA GLU A 339 1.15 16.01 9.44
C GLU A 339 1.89 17.06 8.63
N PHE A 340 1.55 18.34 8.82
CA PHE A 340 2.23 19.43 8.13
C PHE A 340 3.72 19.46 8.48
N GLU A 341 4.06 19.27 9.76
CA GLU A 341 5.44 19.24 10.23
C GLU A 341 6.20 18.05 9.63
N ARG A 342 5.63 16.84 9.66
CA ARG A 342 6.24 15.64 9.05
C ARG A 342 6.44 15.77 7.53
N THR A 343 5.49 16.38 6.84
CA THR A 343 5.61 16.67 5.41
C THR A 343 6.69 17.70 5.12
N ALA A 344 6.85 18.69 6.01
CA ALA A 344 7.93 19.68 5.90
C ALA A 344 9.31 19.03 6.06
N VAL A 345 9.46 18.03 6.94
CA VAL A 345 10.71 17.27 7.11
C VAL A 345 11.11 16.56 5.82
N SER A 346 10.17 15.80 5.27
CA SER A 346 10.44 14.92 4.12
C SER A 346 10.66 15.68 2.82
N LYS A 347 10.28 16.96 2.74
CA LYS A 347 10.50 17.83 1.58
C LYS A 347 11.97 17.90 1.15
N HIS A 348 12.87 17.78 2.12
CA HIS A 348 14.33 17.86 1.94
C HIS A 348 15.00 16.51 1.75
N PHE A 349 14.25 15.41 1.81
CA PHE A 349 14.81 14.08 1.59
C PHE A 349 15.21 13.90 0.12
N GLU A 350 16.15 12.98 -0.08
CA GLU A 350 16.49 12.50 -1.42
C GLU A 350 15.25 11.91 -2.08
N LYS A 351 15.11 12.18 -3.38
CA LYS A 351 13.94 11.77 -4.16
C LYS A 351 14.35 10.68 -5.13
N GLY A 352 13.48 9.69 -5.29
CA GLY A 352 13.61 8.62 -6.26
C GLY A 352 12.31 8.38 -7.02
N LEU A 353 12.45 7.70 -8.16
CA LEU A 353 11.37 7.13 -8.94
C LEU A 353 11.80 5.72 -9.33
N LEU A 354 11.41 4.75 -8.52
CA LEU A 354 11.80 3.36 -8.67
C LEU A 354 10.86 2.69 -9.67
N VAL A 355 11.36 2.43 -10.88
CA VAL A 355 10.56 1.83 -11.96
C VAL A 355 10.75 0.31 -11.97
N SER A 356 9.64 -0.42 -12.02
CA SER A 356 9.61 -1.87 -12.21
C SER A 356 9.52 -2.21 -13.68
N GLY A 357 10.44 -3.04 -14.17
CA GLY A 357 10.33 -3.71 -15.46
C GLY A 357 9.37 -4.91 -15.40
N TRP A 358 9.29 -5.68 -16.50
CA TRP A 358 8.40 -6.84 -16.59
C TRP A 358 8.62 -7.89 -15.49
N SER A 359 9.87 -8.14 -15.12
CA SER A 359 10.21 -9.07 -14.04
C SER A 359 9.74 -8.58 -12.67
N GLY A 360 9.84 -7.26 -12.42
CA GLY A 360 9.33 -6.63 -11.20
C GLY A 360 7.81 -6.66 -11.14
N TYR A 361 7.14 -6.32 -12.24
CA TYR A 361 5.67 -6.43 -12.36
C TYR A 361 5.18 -7.86 -12.08
N ARG A 362 5.80 -8.87 -12.70
CA ARG A 362 5.46 -10.28 -12.46
C ARG A 362 5.73 -10.71 -11.02
N THR A 363 6.83 -10.23 -10.42
CA THR A 363 7.15 -10.47 -9.02
C THR A 363 6.05 -9.90 -8.12
N ALA A 364 5.65 -8.64 -8.30
CA ALA A 364 4.58 -8.01 -7.54
C ALA A 364 3.26 -8.79 -7.64
N ARG A 365 2.93 -9.26 -8.86
CA ARG A 365 1.75 -10.10 -9.08
C ARG A 365 1.81 -11.45 -8.39
N ARG A 366 2.95 -12.15 -8.43
CA ARG A 366 3.12 -13.43 -7.73
C ARG A 366 3.07 -13.26 -6.21
N ALA A 367 3.66 -12.17 -5.70
CA ALA A 367 3.59 -11.79 -4.30
C ALA A 367 2.14 -11.58 -3.88
N PHE A 368 1.38 -10.76 -4.61
CA PHE A 368 -0.05 -10.54 -4.30
C PHE A 368 -0.89 -11.81 -4.48
N TRP A 369 -0.59 -12.67 -5.46
CA TRP A 369 -1.23 -13.98 -5.59
C TRP A 369 -1.00 -14.91 -4.39
N SER A 370 -0.06 -14.60 -3.49
CA SER A 370 0.08 -15.34 -2.25
C SER A 370 -1.03 -15.04 -1.24
N HIS A 371 -1.67 -13.86 -1.34
CA HIS A 371 -2.75 -13.36 -0.49
C HIS A 371 -4.14 -13.76 -1.02
N GLN A 372 -4.37 -15.06 -1.17
CA GLN A 372 -5.62 -15.59 -1.72
C GLN A 372 -6.86 -15.12 -0.94
N SER A 373 -6.76 -15.00 0.38
CA SER A 373 -7.83 -14.48 1.24
C SER A 373 -8.22 -13.03 0.94
N GLN A 374 -7.38 -12.29 0.22
CA GLN A 374 -7.53 -10.86 -0.09
C GLN A 374 -7.72 -10.61 -1.60
N MET A 375 -7.81 -11.67 -2.41
CA MET A 375 -8.02 -11.58 -3.86
C MET A 375 -9.51 -11.34 -4.18
N VAL A 376 -9.93 -10.08 -4.12
CA VAL A 376 -11.25 -9.61 -4.58
C VAL A 376 -11.15 -8.91 -5.95
N TRP A 377 -12.29 -8.67 -6.61
CA TRP A 377 -12.34 -8.27 -8.02
C TRP A 377 -11.63 -6.93 -8.29
N ASP A 378 -11.77 -5.96 -7.38
CA ASP A 378 -11.15 -4.63 -7.43
C ASP A 378 -9.62 -4.73 -7.33
N ARG A 379 -9.11 -5.72 -6.60
CA ARG A 379 -7.68 -5.97 -6.49
C ARG A 379 -7.09 -6.44 -7.81
N HIS A 380 -7.83 -7.17 -8.64
CA HIS A 380 -7.38 -7.47 -10.01
C HIS A 380 -7.22 -6.19 -10.84
N LEU A 381 -8.15 -5.24 -10.70
CA LEU A 381 -8.08 -3.95 -11.36
C LEU A 381 -6.90 -3.12 -10.84
N TYR A 382 -6.70 -3.09 -9.52
CA TYR A 382 -5.56 -2.46 -8.87
C TYR A 382 -4.23 -2.97 -9.44
N MET A 383 -4.09 -4.30 -9.57
CA MET A 383 -2.87 -4.92 -10.08
C MET A 383 -2.55 -4.60 -11.55
N ILE A 384 -3.48 -3.98 -12.28
CA ILE A 384 -3.33 -3.56 -13.68
C ILE A 384 -3.16 -2.03 -13.77
N LEU A 385 -4.02 -1.29 -13.06
CA LEU A 385 -4.14 0.16 -13.20
C LEU A 385 -3.35 0.95 -12.17
N SER A 386 -2.97 0.36 -11.03
CA SER A 386 -2.23 1.08 -10.01
C SER A 386 -0.81 1.38 -10.47
N GLN A 387 -0.41 2.64 -10.36
CA GLN A 387 0.98 3.03 -10.56
C GLN A 387 1.93 2.28 -9.61
N PHE A 388 1.48 1.92 -8.40
CA PHE A 388 2.32 1.30 -7.36
C PHE A 388 2.80 -0.11 -7.74
N ILE A 389 2.29 -0.71 -8.82
CA ILE A 389 2.79 -1.99 -9.33
C ILE A 389 3.94 -1.78 -10.33
N THR A 390 3.96 -0.64 -11.02
CA THR A 390 4.91 -0.36 -12.11
C THR A 390 5.98 0.65 -11.73
N LYS A 391 5.72 1.49 -10.72
CA LYS A 391 6.68 2.47 -10.20
C LYS A 391 6.38 2.86 -8.75
N HIS A 392 7.37 3.42 -8.09
CA HIS A 392 7.26 3.97 -6.76
C HIS A 392 8.04 5.29 -6.63
#